data_AF-A0AAU9Y310-F1
#
_entry.id   AF-A0AAU9Y310-F1
#
_cell.length_a   1.000
_cell.length_b   1.000
_cell.length_c   1.000
_cell.angle_alpha   90.00
_cell.angle_beta   90.00
_cell.angle_gamma   90.00
#
_symmetry.space_group_name_H-M   'P 1'
#
loop_
_entity.id
_entity.type
_entity.pdbx_description
1 polymer ?
#
loop_
_entity_poly.entity_id
_entity_poly.type
_entity_poly.pdbx_seq_one_letter_code
_entity_poly.pdbx_strand_id
1 'polypeptide(L)'
;DDCRVIEFKEGTKNKILTNHVIRGDHLPDKDICELRCYLEPNCVSYNYGPLSDGTFTCELNDRTHLQVPDSLEDKSGFVYTEIFNPCESIPCANHATCQAGFGNHGYRCICPVGYRGVQCETDIDECSDGSHDCHFAADCTNTAGSFDCSCRSGHLGDGRHFCSDNWKKVNIDPVCFGTKNDDHGTFDIREAGQVYTFKLVHTSGSVTCDTRRSPTKWGCLRPEYGNYNLMTVITYSNKTVLPLAEFVKSNVENKLYTYQLDGADVNSPTLVFNFLPMPLVISVGQQFQIWYAHDLVGSTEYNNDGETCADVYALYPLN
;
A
#
# COMPACT_ATOMS: atom_id res chain seq x y z
N ASP A 1 6.34 -10.58 -33.62
CA ASP A 1 5.74 -9.66 -34.60
C ASP A 1 5.87 -8.21 -34.15
N ASP A 2 7.06 -7.64 -34.34
CA ASP A 2 7.37 -6.24 -33.97
C ASP A 2 7.43 -5.29 -35.17
N CYS A 3 7.11 -5.78 -36.37
CA CYS A 3 7.06 -4.94 -37.56
C CYS A 3 5.85 -4.03 -37.50
N ARG A 4 6.09 -2.71 -37.55
CA ARG A 4 5.05 -1.71 -37.68
C ARG A 4 4.75 -1.45 -39.16
N VAL A 5 3.47 -1.39 -39.52
CA VAL A 5 2.92 -1.08 -40.84
C VAL A 5 1.77 -0.10 -40.62
N ILE A 6 1.90 1.12 -41.14
CA ILE A 6 0.87 2.16 -41.05
C ILE A 6 0.53 2.67 -42.45
N GLU A 7 -0.72 3.08 -42.64
CA GLU A 7 -1.22 3.69 -43.87
C GLU A 7 -1.72 5.09 -43.52
N PHE A 8 -1.12 6.12 -44.13
CA PHE A 8 -1.55 7.50 -43.95
C PHE A 8 -2.75 7.83 -44.84
N LYS A 9 -3.74 8.50 -44.27
CA LYS A 9 -4.88 9.06 -45.00
C LYS A 9 -4.46 10.35 -45.72
N GLU A 10 -5.31 10.84 -46.61
CA GLU A 10 -5.11 12.15 -47.23
C GLU A 10 -5.16 13.26 -46.17
N GLY A 11 -4.20 14.19 -46.23
CA GLY A 11 -4.07 15.27 -45.25
C GLY A 11 -5.16 16.33 -45.37
N THR A 12 -5.76 16.70 -44.23
CA THR A 12 -6.76 17.77 -44.13
C THR A 12 -6.07 19.13 -44.03
N LYS A 13 -6.28 20.00 -45.02
CA LYS A 13 -5.68 21.35 -45.08
C LYS A 13 -6.34 22.30 -44.08
N ASN A 14 -5.55 23.29 -43.65
CA ASN A 14 -5.90 24.35 -42.71
C ASN A 14 -6.40 23.83 -41.35
N LYS A 15 -5.94 22.65 -40.95
CA LYS A 15 -6.29 22.02 -39.68
C LYS A 15 -5.05 21.66 -38.89
N ILE A 16 -5.20 21.66 -37.57
CA ILE A 16 -4.18 21.23 -36.60
C ILE A 16 -4.87 20.49 -35.46
N LEU A 17 -4.24 19.45 -34.93
CA LEU A 17 -4.64 18.84 -33.67
C LEU A 17 -3.82 19.44 -32.53
N THR A 18 -4.48 20.01 -31.52
CA THR A 18 -3.84 20.63 -30.35
C THR A 18 -3.93 19.74 -29.13
N ASN A 19 -3.18 20.03 -28.06
CA ASN A 19 -3.20 19.34 -26.76
C ASN A 19 -2.78 17.86 -26.73
N HIS A 20 -2.50 17.27 -27.89
CA HIS A 20 -2.12 15.85 -28.06
C HIS A 20 -0.76 15.66 -28.73
N VAL A 21 0.03 16.74 -28.84
CA VAL A 21 1.38 16.69 -29.42
C VAL A 21 2.33 15.99 -28.45
N ILE A 22 2.87 14.86 -28.88
CA ILE A 22 3.86 14.09 -28.12
C ILE A 22 5.29 14.45 -28.48
N ARG A 23 5.51 14.99 -29.68
CA ARG A 23 6.84 15.39 -30.15
C ARG A 23 6.73 16.45 -31.23
N GLY A 24 7.52 17.51 -31.10
CA GLY A 24 7.69 18.54 -32.14
C GLY A 24 9.11 18.55 -32.67
N ASP A 25 9.27 18.55 -33.99
CA ASP A 25 10.56 18.66 -34.68
C ASP A 25 10.48 19.74 -35.78
N HIS A 26 11.64 20.33 -36.11
CA HIS A 26 11.79 21.26 -37.25
C HIS A 26 12.42 20.48 -38.40
N LEU A 27 11.72 20.36 -39.52
CA LEU A 27 12.10 19.49 -40.62
C LEU A 27 12.10 20.24 -41.97
N PRO A 28 13.00 19.87 -42.90
CA PRO A 28 13.04 20.46 -44.24
C PRO A 28 11.99 19.85 -45.19
N ASP A 29 11.47 18.66 -44.88
CA ASP A 29 10.59 17.88 -45.76
C ASP A 29 9.51 17.13 -44.97
N LYS A 30 8.33 17.00 -45.59
CA LYS A 30 7.15 16.32 -45.05
C LYS A 30 7.37 14.80 -44.91
N ASP A 31 8.08 14.17 -45.84
CA ASP A 31 8.31 12.72 -45.83
C ASP A 31 9.09 12.29 -44.58
N ILE A 32 9.93 13.19 -44.05
CA ILE A 32 10.64 12.97 -42.79
C ILE A 32 9.65 12.95 -41.63
N CYS A 33 8.58 13.76 -41.66
CA CYS A 33 7.54 13.77 -40.62
C CYS A 33 6.78 12.44 -40.58
N GLU A 34 6.45 11.87 -41.75
CA GLU A 34 5.83 10.53 -41.85
C GLU A 34 6.75 9.44 -41.31
N LEU A 35 8.04 9.48 -41.68
CA LEU A 35 9.04 8.56 -41.14
C LEU A 35 9.19 8.69 -39.62
N ARG A 36 9.14 9.91 -39.08
CA ARG A 36 9.18 10.14 -37.63
C ARG A 36 7.95 9.56 -36.94
N CYS A 37 6.77 9.77 -37.52
CA CYS A 37 5.54 9.16 -37.02
C CYS A 37 5.63 7.62 -37.07
N TYR A 38 6.15 7.04 -38.16
CA TYR A 38 6.38 5.60 -38.29
C TYR A 38 7.29 5.03 -37.20
N LEU A 39 8.35 5.75 -36.83
CA LEU A 39 9.29 5.32 -35.79
C LEU A 39 8.77 5.51 -34.37
N GLU A 40 7.76 6.36 -34.16
CA GLU A 40 7.14 6.62 -32.86
C GLU A 40 5.88 5.75 -32.68
N PRO A 41 5.92 4.67 -31.87
CA PRO A 41 4.83 3.70 -31.77
C PRO A 41 3.48 4.28 -31.37
N ASN A 42 3.49 5.39 -30.61
CA ASN A 42 2.28 6.05 -30.15
C ASN A 42 1.75 7.11 -31.13
N CYS A 43 2.50 7.45 -32.20
CA CYS A 43 2.03 8.43 -33.18
C CYS A 43 0.94 7.84 -34.06
N VAL A 44 -0.23 8.47 -34.08
CA VAL A 44 -1.38 8.10 -34.93
C VAL A 44 -1.83 9.23 -35.86
N SER A 45 -1.30 10.43 -35.65
CA SER A 45 -1.46 11.55 -36.58
C SER A 45 -0.33 12.55 -36.41
N TYR A 46 -0.19 13.48 -37.34
CA TYR A 46 0.77 14.58 -37.21
C TYR A 46 0.23 15.87 -37.81
N ASN A 47 0.70 16.99 -37.28
CA ASN A 47 0.55 18.31 -37.89
C ASN A 47 1.80 18.64 -38.68
N TYR A 48 1.64 19.24 -39.85
CA TYR A 48 2.74 19.73 -40.66
C TYR A 48 2.42 21.14 -41.18
N GLY A 49 3.31 22.10 -40.97
CA GLY A 49 3.06 23.48 -41.37
C GLY A 49 4.33 24.32 -41.48
N PRO A 50 4.29 25.46 -42.20
CA PRO A 50 5.44 26.32 -42.41
C PRO A 50 5.83 27.10 -41.14
N LEU A 51 7.12 27.34 -40.97
CA LEU A 51 7.71 28.24 -39.97
C LEU A 51 8.25 29.52 -40.62
N SER A 52 8.48 30.54 -39.79
CA SER A 52 8.92 31.87 -40.24
C SER A 52 10.33 31.90 -40.83
N ASP A 53 11.16 30.90 -40.53
CA ASP A 53 12.54 30.76 -41.01
C ASP A 53 12.65 30.00 -42.35
N GLY A 54 11.50 29.62 -42.94
CA GLY A 54 11.44 28.84 -44.19
C GLY A 54 11.56 27.33 -44.00
N THR A 55 11.65 26.84 -42.76
CA THR A 55 11.54 25.41 -42.43
C THR A 55 10.08 25.02 -42.14
N PHE A 56 9.82 23.75 -41.84
CA PHE A 56 8.50 23.26 -41.47
C PHE A 56 8.51 22.71 -40.05
N THR A 57 7.41 22.92 -39.33
CA THR A 57 7.15 22.22 -38.07
C THR A 57 6.46 20.88 -38.38
N CYS A 58 6.88 19.85 -37.66
CA CYS A 58 6.27 18.54 -37.63
C CYS A 58 5.91 18.22 -36.18
N GLU A 59 4.63 18.05 -35.89
CA GLU A 59 4.15 17.73 -34.55
C GLU A 59 3.44 16.37 -34.58
N LEU A 60 4.05 15.36 -33.98
CA LEU A 60 3.46 14.03 -33.86
C LEU A 60 2.41 14.04 -32.75
N ASN A 61 1.28 13.39 -32.97
CA ASN A 61 0.17 13.32 -32.03
C ASN A 61 -0.17 11.88 -31.66
N ASP A 62 -0.57 11.66 -30.40
CA ASP A 62 -0.97 10.36 -29.87
C ASP A 62 -2.47 10.05 -29.99
N ARG A 63 -3.23 10.97 -30.61
CA ARG A 63 -4.66 10.81 -30.87
C ARG A 63 -5.02 11.21 -32.29
N THR A 64 -6.16 10.73 -32.75
CA THR A 64 -6.82 11.22 -33.97
C THR A 64 -7.98 12.14 -33.64
N HIS A 65 -8.46 12.90 -34.62
CA HIS A 65 -9.63 13.76 -34.45
C HIS A 65 -10.91 12.99 -34.10
N LEU A 66 -11.00 11.69 -34.42
CA LEU A 66 -12.13 10.84 -34.02
C LEU A 66 -12.12 10.52 -32.52
N GLN A 67 -10.93 10.46 -31.91
CA GLN A 67 -10.77 10.23 -30.47
C GLN A 67 -10.96 11.51 -29.66
N VAL A 68 -10.57 12.66 -30.22
CA VAL A 68 -10.56 13.97 -29.53
C VAL A 68 -11.07 15.09 -30.45
N PRO A 69 -12.36 15.06 -30.84
CA PRO A 69 -12.91 15.95 -31.86
C PRO A 69 -12.79 17.44 -31.52
N ASP A 70 -12.89 17.79 -30.23
CA ASP A 70 -12.82 19.19 -29.77
C ASP A 70 -11.42 19.80 -29.86
N SER A 71 -10.39 18.98 -30.11
CA SER A 71 -8.99 19.44 -30.24
C SER A 71 -8.55 19.67 -31.68
N LEU A 72 -9.45 19.47 -32.67
CA LEU A 72 -9.15 19.74 -34.07
C LEU A 72 -9.52 21.19 -34.44
N GLU A 73 -8.51 22.04 -34.51
CA GLU A 73 -8.66 23.48 -34.70
C GLU A 73 -8.35 23.93 -36.14
N ASP A 74 -8.90 25.07 -36.54
CA ASP A 74 -8.53 25.74 -37.79
C ASP A 74 -7.19 26.48 -37.64
N LYS A 75 -6.24 26.15 -38.50
CA LYS A 75 -4.94 26.83 -38.56
C LYS A 75 -4.47 26.94 -40.01
N SER A 76 -4.59 28.14 -40.56
CA SER A 76 -4.22 28.42 -41.95
C SER A 76 -2.77 28.03 -42.23
N GLY A 77 -2.54 27.32 -43.35
CA GLY A 77 -1.22 26.88 -43.78
C GLY A 77 -0.74 25.56 -43.15
N PHE A 78 -1.45 25.00 -42.17
CA PHE A 78 -1.15 23.68 -41.60
C PHE A 78 -1.92 22.57 -42.30
N VAL A 79 -1.37 21.36 -42.30
CA VAL A 79 -1.99 20.13 -42.75
C VAL A 79 -1.99 19.14 -41.61
N TYR A 80 -3.18 18.64 -41.26
CA TYR A 80 -3.37 17.56 -40.32
C TYR A 80 -3.47 16.23 -41.09
N THR A 81 -2.63 15.26 -40.78
CA THR A 81 -2.64 13.94 -41.44
C THR A 81 -2.69 12.83 -40.39
N GLU A 82 -3.60 11.88 -40.55
CA GLU A 82 -3.77 10.73 -39.64
C GLU A 82 -3.51 9.41 -40.35
N ILE A 83 -3.33 8.34 -39.57
CA ILE A 83 -3.26 6.98 -40.10
C ILE A 83 -4.64 6.29 -40.05
N PHE A 84 -4.78 5.17 -40.76
CA PHE A 84 -5.82 4.20 -40.40
C PHE A 84 -5.52 3.63 -39.01
N ASN A 85 -6.38 3.93 -38.02
CA ASN A 85 -6.13 3.66 -36.61
C ASN A 85 -7.17 2.69 -36.02
N PRO A 86 -6.91 1.37 -36.01
CA PRO A 86 -7.80 0.39 -35.39
C PRO A 86 -8.02 0.61 -33.88
N CYS A 87 -7.16 1.38 -33.20
CA CYS A 87 -7.33 1.67 -31.78
C CYS A 87 -8.52 2.61 -31.49
N GLU A 88 -9.11 3.22 -32.51
CA GLU A 88 -10.33 4.04 -32.38
C GLU A 88 -11.54 3.22 -31.91
N SER A 89 -11.57 1.90 -32.19
CA SER A 89 -12.64 1.01 -31.74
C SER A 89 -12.43 0.46 -30.33
N ILE A 90 -11.39 0.93 -29.62
CA ILE A 90 -11.02 0.49 -28.26
C ILE A 90 -10.93 -1.06 -28.15
N PRO A 91 -10.06 -1.71 -28.95
CA PRO A 91 -10.02 -3.16 -29.02
C PRO A 91 -9.34 -3.83 -27.82
N CYS A 92 -8.60 -3.08 -26.99
CA CYS A 92 -7.83 -3.62 -25.88
C CYS A 92 -8.65 -3.57 -24.57
N ALA A 93 -8.73 -4.70 -23.87
CA ALA A 93 -9.42 -4.88 -22.60
C ALA A 93 -8.54 -4.47 -21.40
N ASN A 94 -9.13 -4.48 -20.20
CA ASN A 94 -8.43 -4.35 -18.91
C ASN A 94 -7.45 -3.17 -18.81
N HIS A 95 -7.83 -2.01 -19.36
CA HIS A 95 -7.00 -0.79 -19.37
C HIS A 95 -5.66 -0.93 -20.12
N ALA A 96 -5.55 -1.90 -21.04
CA ALA A 96 -4.36 -2.08 -21.86
C ALA A 96 -4.12 -0.92 -22.86
N THR A 97 -2.85 -0.71 -23.20
CA THR A 97 -2.46 0.34 -24.16
C THR A 97 -2.52 -0.20 -25.58
N CYS A 98 -3.29 0.46 -26.46
CA CYS A 98 -3.37 0.09 -27.87
C CYS A 98 -2.33 0.85 -28.70
N GLN A 99 -1.56 0.13 -29.52
CA GLN A 99 -0.63 0.71 -30.49
C GLN A 99 -1.02 0.31 -31.92
N ALA A 100 -1.30 1.31 -32.75
CA ALA A 100 -1.69 1.11 -34.13
C ALA A 100 -0.50 0.77 -35.05
N GLY A 101 -0.80 -0.03 -36.06
CA GLY A 101 0.11 -0.49 -37.08
C GLY A 101 0.95 -1.70 -36.70
N PHE A 102 0.67 -2.41 -35.61
CA PHE A 102 1.44 -3.59 -35.20
C PHE A 102 0.65 -4.89 -35.39
N GLY A 103 1.37 -6.01 -35.52
CA GLY A 103 0.77 -7.34 -35.60
C GLY A 103 -0.15 -7.55 -36.81
N ASN A 104 -0.79 -8.72 -36.87
CA ASN A 104 -1.65 -9.10 -38.00
C ASN A 104 -3.02 -8.41 -37.99
N HIS A 105 -3.39 -7.77 -36.88
CA HIS A 105 -4.67 -7.07 -36.70
C HIS A 105 -4.58 -5.58 -37.02
N GLY A 106 -3.39 -5.07 -37.39
CA GLY A 106 -3.14 -3.64 -37.57
C GLY A 106 -3.08 -2.86 -36.24
N TYR A 107 -3.08 -3.55 -35.11
CA TYR A 107 -2.76 -3.02 -33.79
C TYR A 107 -2.18 -4.12 -32.90
N ARG A 108 -1.50 -3.71 -31.83
CA ARG A 108 -1.19 -4.58 -30.69
C ARG A 108 -1.66 -3.95 -29.39
N CYS A 109 -2.06 -4.79 -28.45
CA CYS A 109 -2.33 -4.38 -27.08
C CYS A 109 -1.10 -4.68 -26.22
N ILE A 110 -0.62 -3.67 -25.49
CA ILE A 110 0.37 -3.85 -24.42
C ILE A 110 -0.43 -4.12 -23.15
N CYS A 111 -0.39 -5.38 -22.71
CA CYS A 111 -1.14 -5.81 -21.54
C CYS A 111 -0.52 -5.26 -20.25
N PRO A 112 -1.34 -4.77 -19.31
CA PRO A 112 -0.90 -4.54 -17.95
C PRO A 112 -0.42 -5.84 -17.31
N VAL A 113 0.35 -5.71 -16.23
CA VAL A 113 0.73 -6.85 -15.39
C VAL A 113 -0.54 -7.59 -14.94
N GLY A 114 -0.48 -8.92 -14.92
CA GLY A 114 -1.62 -9.79 -14.56
C GLY A 114 -2.58 -10.11 -15.71
N TYR A 115 -2.36 -9.59 -16.93
CA TYR A 115 -3.20 -9.89 -18.09
C TYR A 115 -2.41 -10.42 -19.28
N ARG A 116 -3.09 -11.23 -20.10
CA ARG A 116 -2.58 -11.80 -21.35
C ARG A 116 -3.69 -11.93 -22.40
N GLY A 117 -3.31 -12.38 -23.59
CA GLY A 117 -4.20 -12.49 -24.75
C GLY A 117 -3.90 -11.42 -25.79
N VAL A 118 -4.53 -11.52 -26.97
CA VAL A 118 -4.30 -10.58 -28.08
C VAL A 118 -4.84 -9.20 -27.75
N GLN A 119 -5.95 -9.18 -27.01
CA GLN A 119 -6.65 -7.98 -26.56
C GLN A 119 -6.47 -7.75 -25.05
N CYS A 120 -5.59 -8.49 -24.39
CA CYS A 120 -5.41 -8.47 -22.94
C CYS A 120 -6.69 -8.84 -22.17
N GLU A 121 -7.50 -9.69 -22.77
CA GLU A 121 -8.82 -10.12 -22.30
C GLU A 121 -8.77 -11.22 -21.24
N THR A 122 -7.63 -11.90 -21.12
CA THR A 122 -7.47 -13.05 -20.25
C THR A 122 -6.67 -12.64 -19.02
N ASP A 123 -7.29 -12.80 -17.87
CA ASP A 123 -6.64 -12.73 -16.57
C ASP A 123 -5.58 -13.85 -16.42
N ILE A 124 -4.43 -13.51 -15.84
CA ILE A 124 -3.42 -14.50 -15.45
C ILE A 124 -3.77 -14.95 -14.05
N ASP A 125 -4.08 -16.24 -13.89
CA ASP A 125 -4.23 -16.81 -12.56
C ASP A 125 -2.85 -17.14 -11.98
N GLU A 126 -2.25 -16.20 -11.24
CA GLU A 126 -0.91 -16.39 -10.68
C GLU A 126 -0.87 -17.53 -9.64
N CYS A 127 -2.01 -17.85 -9.01
CA CYS A 127 -2.12 -18.96 -8.07
C CYS A 127 -2.01 -20.31 -8.79
N SER A 128 -2.68 -20.45 -9.93
CA SER A 128 -2.63 -21.67 -10.75
C SER A 128 -1.33 -21.80 -11.56
N ASP A 129 -0.76 -20.67 -12.02
CA ASP A 129 0.52 -20.65 -12.75
C ASP A 129 1.74 -20.84 -11.83
N GLY A 130 1.57 -20.56 -10.54
CA GLY A 130 2.65 -20.63 -9.54
C GLY A 130 3.64 -19.46 -9.63
N SER A 131 3.24 -18.36 -10.28
CA SER A 131 4.02 -17.12 -10.39
C SER A 131 3.80 -16.16 -9.20
N HIS A 132 2.92 -16.52 -8.27
CA HIS A 132 2.66 -15.74 -7.06
C HIS A 132 3.85 -15.74 -6.08
N ASP A 133 3.91 -14.72 -5.21
CA ASP A 133 4.94 -14.56 -4.18
C ASP A 133 4.42 -14.72 -2.75
N CYS A 134 3.23 -15.33 -2.58
CA CYS A 134 2.67 -15.61 -1.26
C CYS A 134 3.65 -16.42 -0.38
N HIS A 135 3.64 -16.11 0.92
CA HIS A 135 4.39 -16.84 1.92
C HIS A 135 4.04 -18.34 1.90
N PHE A 136 4.98 -19.23 2.19
CA PHE A 136 4.74 -20.69 2.08
C PHE A 136 3.60 -21.21 2.99
N ALA A 137 3.33 -20.48 4.07
CA ALA A 137 2.22 -20.72 5.01
C ALA A 137 0.99 -19.84 4.75
N ALA A 138 0.87 -19.26 3.56
CA ALA A 138 -0.30 -18.55 3.07
C ALA A 138 -1.03 -19.35 1.99
N ASP A 139 -2.31 -19.02 1.80
CA ASP A 139 -3.13 -19.43 0.68
C ASP A 139 -3.23 -18.28 -0.32
N CYS A 140 -3.05 -18.60 -1.60
CA CYS A 140 -3.19 -17.67 -2.71
C CYS A 140 -4.63 -17.67 -3.21
N THR A 141 -5.21 -16.48 -3.42
CA THR A 141 -6.50 -16.29 -4.06
C THR A 141 -6.33 -15.38 -5.26
N ASN A 142 -6.67 -15.88 -6.45
CA ASN A 142 -6.57 -15.10 -7.67
C ASN A 142 -7.59 -13.96 -7.71
N THR A 143 -7.21 -12.83 -8.28
CA THR A 143 -8.06 -11.66 -8.48
C THR A 143 -7.84 -11.11 -9.90
N ALA A 144 -8.75 -10.28 -10.42
CA ALA A 144 -8.56 -9.74 -11.77
C ALA A 144 -7.33 -8.82 -11.85
N GLY A 145 -6.28 -9.27 -12.55
CA GLY A 145 -5.01 -8.59 -12.77
C GLY A 145 -4.01 -8.72 -11.63
N SER A 146 -4.29 -9.57 -10.63
CA SER A 146 -3.40 -9.76 -9.47
C SER A 146 -3.80 -10.97 -8.62
N PHE A 147 -3.21 -11.10 -7.45
CA PHE A 147 -3.56 -12.12 -6.47
C PHE A 147 -3.45 -11.58 -5.05
N ASP A 148 -4.27 -12.13 -4.17
CA ASP A 148 -4.23 -11.89 -2.72
C ASP A 148 -3.62 -13.09 -2.01
N CYS A 149 -2.82 -12.79 -0.98
CA CYS A 149 -2.24 -13.80 -0.12
C CYS A 149 -2.83 -13.64 1.28
N SER A 150 -3.33 -14.72 1.85
CA SER A 150 -3.84 -14.74 3.22
C SER A 150 -3.19 -15.85 4.02
N CYS A 151 -2.77 -15.55 5.25
CA CYS A 151 -2.17 -16.59 6.08
C CYS A 151 -3.16 -17.72 6.32
N ARG A 152 -2.67 -18.98 6.26
CA ARG A 152 -3.48 -20.16 6.55
C ARG A 152 -4.10 -20.07 7.93
N SER A 153 -5.21 -20.77 8.13
CA SER A 153 -5.91 -20.80 9.42
C SER A 153 -4.94 -21.04 10.60
N GLY A 154 -5.06 -20.22 11.63
CA GLY A 154 -4.20 -20.24 12.82
C GLY A 154 -2.93 -19.39 12.71
N HIS A 155 -2.52 -18.97 11.52
CA HIS A 155 -1.34 -18.13 11.31
C HIS A 155 -1.69 -16.64 11.27
N LEU A 156 -0.72 -15.83 11.69
CA LEU A 156 -0.80 -14.38 11.73
C LEU A 156 0.25 -13.77 10.81
N GLY A 157 -0.14 -12.77 10.04
CA GLY A 157 0.77 -11.96 9.25
C GLY A 157 0.14 -11.33 8.02
N ASP A 158 0.98 -10.92 7.07
CA ASP A 158 0.57 -10.20 5.86
C ASP A 158 0.31 -11.10 4.65
N GLY A 159 0.53 -12.42 4.78
CA GLY A 159 0.31 -13.38 3.70
C GLY A 159 1.43 -13.42 2.64
N ARG A 160 2.23 -12.36 2.48
CA ARG A 160 3.29 -12.27 1.47
C ARG A 160 4.67 -12.49 2.07
N HIS A 161 5.05 -11.67 3.05
CA HIS A 161 6.39 -11.71 3.63
C HIS A 161 6.44 -12.59 4.88
N PHE A 162 5.34 -12.68 5.63
CA PHE A 162 5.31 -13.50 6.83
C PHE A 162 3.92 -14.05 7.13
N CYS A 163 3.91 -15.32 7.55
CA CYS A 163 2.81 -15.94 8.26
C CYS A 163 3.39 -16.79 9.38
N SER A 164 2.95 -16.59 10.61
CA SER A 164 3.44 -17.36 11.75
C SER A 164 2.39 -17.57 12.83
N ASP A 165 2.44 -18.73 13.47
CA ASP A 165 1.73 -19.07 14.70
C ASP A 165 2.72 -19.38 15.86
N ASN A 166 4.02 -19.16 15.64
CA ASN A 166 5.12 -19.52 16.53
C ASN A 166 5.24 -18.57 17.74
N TRP A 167 4.22 -18.62 18.60
CA TRP A 167 4.17 -17.89 19.85
C TRP A 167 5.03 -18.57 20.92
N LYS A 168 6.02 -17.86 21.43
CA LYS A 168 6.87 -18.32 22.52
C LYS A 168 6.71 -17.46 23.75
N LYS A 169 6.45 -18.08 24.91
CA LYS A 169 6.44 -17.40 26.20
C LYS A 169 7.86 -16.93 26.50
N VAL A 170 8.05 -15.63 26.80
CA VAL A 170 9.37 -15.04 27.00
C VAL A 170 9.71 -14.77 28.47
N ASN A 171 8.71 -14.64 29.34
CA ASN A 171 8.88 -14.51 30.79
C ASN A 171 8.82 -15.88 31.51
N ILE A 172 9.47 -16.02 32.67
CA ILE A 172 9.22 -17.18 33.57
C ILE A 172 7.96 -16.89 34.39
N ASP A 173 8.07 -15.88 35.25
CA ASP A 173 7.03 -15.48 36.20
C ASP A 173 6.17 -14.39 35.59
N PRO A 174 4.86 -14.31 35.92
CA PRO A 174 3.99 -13.25 35.42
C PRO A 174 4.57 -11.87 35.67
N VAL A 175 4.51 -11.02 34.65
CA VAL A 175 5.00 -9.65 34.70
C VAL A 175 3.87 -8.78 35.23
N CYS A 176 4.04 -8.25 36.45
CA CYS A 176 3.07 -7.38 37.10
C CYS A 176 3.43 -5.91 36.95
N PHE A 177 2.45 -5.05 36.72
CA PHE A 177 2.63 -3.61 36.65
C PHE A 177 1.45 -2.89 37.30
N GLY A 178 1.77 -1.80 37.99
CA GLY A 178 0.84 -0.89 38.62
C GLY A 178 0.47 0.28 37.72
N THR A 179 -0.08 1.31 38.33
CA THR A 179 -0.71 2.45 37.62
C THR A 179 -0.16 3.82 38.03
N LYS A 180 0.88 3.85 38.86
CA LYS A 180 1.47 5.06 39.47
C LYS A 180 2.84 4.78 40.07
N ASN A 181 3.62 5.84 40.26
CA ASN A 181 4.93 5.84 40.94
C ASN A 181 6.00 4.99 40.25
N ASP A 182 6.08 5.03 38.92
CA ASP A 182 7.04 4.28 38.12
C ASP A 182 6.93 2.74 38.31
N ASP A 183 5.72 2.25 38.59
CA ASP A 183 5.45 0.85 38.95
C ASP A 183 5.23 -0.02 37.70
N HIS A 184 6.33 -0.29 37.02
CA HIS A 184 6.36 -1.07 35.80
C HIS A 184 6.88 -2.49 36.03
N GLY A 185 6.34 -3.43 35.26
CA GLY A 185 6.84 -4.79 35.21
C GLY A 185 8.02 -4.91 34.26
N THR A 186 8.96 -5.82 34.52
CA THR A 186 10.12 -6.08 33.65
C THR A 186 10.16 -7.54 33.21
N PHE A 187 10.68 -7.79 32.01
CA PHE A 187 11.02 -9.13 31.54
C PHE A 187 12.23 -9.14 30.63
N ASP A 188 13.03 -10.20 30.71
CA ASP A 188 14.25 -10.36 29.91
C ASP A 188 14.04 -11.36 28.77
N ILE A 189 14.57 -11.02 27.60
CA ILE A 189 14.60 -11.90 26.44
C ILE A 189 15.56 -13.06 26.67
N ARG A 190 15.09 -14.28 26.40
CA ARG A 190 15.86 -15.53 26.61
C ARG A 190 16.26 -16.22 25.31
N GLU A 191 15.57 -15.92 24.23
CA GLU A 191 15.85 -16.42 22.90
C GLU A 191 16.06 -15.22 21.97
N ALA A 192 17.21 -15.15 21.33
CA ALA A 192 17.49 -14.11 20.35
C ALA A 192 16.79 -14.44 19.03
N GLY A 193 16.44 -13.41 18.26
CA GLY A 193 15.81 -13.60 16.96
C GLY A 193 15.11 -12.36 16.45
N GLN A 194 14.36 -12.53 15.37
CA GLN A 194 13.43 -11.52 14.88
C GLN A 194 12.05 -11.81 15.47
N VAL A 195 11.37 -10.78 15.98
CA VAL A 195 10.00 -10.89 16.47
C VAL A 195 9.09 -9.90 15.76
N TYR A 196 7.90 -10.35 15.38
CA TYR A 196 6.94 -9.54 14.63
C TYR A 196 6.01 -8.73 15.53
N THR A 197 5.68 -9.25 16.69
CA THR A 197 4.83 -8.59 17.69
C THR A 197 4.90 -9.34 19.03
N PHE A 198 4.23 -8.78 20.03
CA PHE A 198 4.01 -9.40 21.33
C PHE A 198 2.51 -9.61 21.58
N LYS A 199 2.18 -10.55 22.46
CA LYS A 199 0.87 -10.63 23.10
C LYS A 199 1.01 -10.78 24.61
N LEU A 200 0.04 -10.25 25.33
CA LEU A 200 -0.07 -10.35 26.78
C LEU A 200 -1.27 -11.22 27.12
N VAL A 201 -1.07 -12.23 27.96
CA VAL A 201 -2.12 -13.11 28.47
C VAL A 201 -2.34 -12.77 29.93
N HIS A 202 -3.53 -12.29 30.29
CA HIS A 202 -3.84 -11.91 31.67
C HIS A 202 -3.75 -13.12 32.60
N THR A 203 -3.08 -12.97 33.74
CA THR A 203 -2.98 -14.03 34.76
C THR A 203 -3.77 -13.68 36.01
N SER A 204 -3.66 -12.44 36.49
CA SER A 204 -4.23 -12.01 37.77
C SER A 204 -4.25 -10.49 37.92
N GLY A 205 -4.97 -10.01 38.92
CA GLY A 205 -5.02 -8.59 39.25
C GLY A 205 -5.91 -7.76 38.33
N SER A 206 -5.96 -6.46 38.60
CA SER A 206 -6.72 -5.46 37.87
C SER A 206 -6.22 -4.06 38.19
N VAL A 207 -6.44 -3.15 37.26
CA VAL A 207 -6.00 -1.75 37.30
C VAL A 207 -7.17 -0.80 37.06
N THR A 208 -7.07 0.43 37.57
CA THR A 208 -8.04 1.50 37.29
C THR A 208 -7.35 2.85 37.17
N CYS A 209 -7.86 3.71 36.29
CA CYS A 209 -7.46 5.12 36.18
C CYS A 209 -8.17 6.03 37.20
N ASP A 210 -9.09 5.49 38.00
CA ASP A 210 -9.86 6.23 38.99
C ASP A 210 -10.50 5.21 39.95
N THR A 211 -10.22 5.29 41.24
CA THR A 211 -10.80 4.37 42.25
C THR A 211 -12.34 4.37 42.29
N ARG A 212 -13.00 5.35 41.68
CA ARG A 212 -14.47 5.39 41.53
C ARG A 212 -14.98 4.59 40.32
N ARG A 213 -14.10 4.07 39.47
CA ARG A 213 -14.41 3.29 38.27
C ARG A 213 -14.17 1.82 38.52
N SER A 214 -14.85 0.98 37.73
CA SER A 214 -14.63 -0.47 37.77
C SER A 214 -13.20 -0.80 37.33
N PRO A 215 -12.47 -1.63 38.10
CA PRO A 215 -11.17 -2.14 37.67
C PRO A 215 -11.27 -2.96 36.38
N THR A 216 -10.23 -2.89 35.56
CA THR A 216 -10.10 -3.63 34.30
C THR A 216 -8.74 -4.33 34.23
N LYS A 217 -8.47 -5.10 33.18
CA LYS A 217 -7.18 -5.79 33.03
C LYS A 217 -6.10 -4.92 32.40
N TRP A 218 -6.49 -4.01 31.48
CA TRP A 218 -5.55 -3.38 30.55
C TRP A 218 -5.69 -1.87 30.36
N GLY A 219 -6.65 -1.23 31.04
CA GLY A 219 -6.91 0.17 30.79
C GLY A 219 -7.99 0.75 31.69
N CYS A 220 -8.87 1.56 31.11
CA CYS A 220 -9.90 2.23 31.90
C CYS A 220 -11.16 2.53 31.10
N LEU A 221 -12.32 2.30 31.73
CA LEU A 221 -13.62 2.60 31.13
C LEU A 221 -14.06 4.02 31.51
N ARG A 222 -13.77 4.97 30.64
CA ARG A 222 -14.27 6.34 30.72
C ARG A 222 -15.12 6.72 29.50
N PRO A 223 -16.24 7.44 29.68
CA PRO A 223 -17.06 7.90 28.56
C PRO A 223 -16.25 8.70 27.53
N GLU A 224 -15.27 9.49 28.00
CA GLU A 224 -14.43 10.33 27.14
C GLU A 224 -13.49 9.51 26.23
N TYR A 225 -13.19 8.27 26.61
CA TYR A 225 -12.28 7.38 25.88
C TYR A 225 -12.98 6.67 24.72
N GLY A 226 -14.29 6.45 24.82
CA GLY A 226 -15.03 5.65 23.86
C GLY A 226 -14.38 4.27 23.68
N ASN A 227 -14.04 3.93 22.44
CA ASN A 227 -13.36 2.67 22.10
C ASN A 227 -11.84 2.70 22.33
N TYR A 228 -11.25 3.88 22.57
CA TYR A 228 -9.82 4.06 22.82
C TYR A 228 -9.56 3.98 24.32
N ASN A 229 -9.70 2.80 24.91
CA ASN A 229 -9.73 2.60 26.36
C ASN A 229 -8.58 1.71 26.89
N LEU A 230 -7.72 1.20 26.00
CA LEU A 230 -6.51 0.47 26.36
C LEU A 230 -5.39 1.43 26.74
N MET A 231 -4.62 1.04 27.77
CA MET A 231 -3.55 1.87 28.34
C MET A 231 -2.28 1.07 28.66
N THR A 232 -2.22 -0.23 28.35
CA THR A 232 -1.01 -1.05 28.56
C THR A 232 0.02 -0.81 27.45
N VAL A 233 1.27 -0.55 27.82
CA VAL A 233 2.35 -0.18 26.89
C VAL A 233 3.57 -1.08 27.13
N ILE A 234 4.23 -1.52 26.07
CA ILE A 234 5.52 -2.22 26.14
C ILE A 234 6.62 -1.25 25.69
N THR A 235 7.66 -1.10 26.51
CA THR A 235 8.81 -0.25 26.21
C THR A 235 10.12 -1.03 26.22
N TYR A 236 11.12 -0.49 25.52
CA TYR A 236 12.51 -0.97 25.54
C TYR A 236 13.44 0.24 25.51
N SER A 237 14.44 0.28 26.38
CA SER A 237 15.39 1.39 26.47
C SER A 237 14.70 2.76 26.55
N ASN A 238 13.62 2.86 27.35
CA ASN A 238 12.76 4.04 27.52
C ASN A 238 12.05 4.54 26.25
N LYS A 239 11.95 3.70 25.21
CA LYS A 239 11.14 3.97 24.02
C LYS A 239 9.95 3.05 23.99
N THR A 240 8.77 3.60 23.69
CA THR A 240 7.59 2.79 23.40
C THR A 240 7.85 1.92 22.17
N VAL A 241 7.62 0.63 22.33
CA VAL A 241 7.69 -0.37 21.24
C VAL A 241 6.28 -0.71 20.78
N LEU A 242 5.36 -0.93 21.72
CA LEU A 242 3.96 -1.24 21.44
C LEU A 242 3.03 -0.52 22.45
N PRO A 243 1.86 -0.03 22.02
CA PRO A 243 1.34 -0.05 20.64
C PRO A 243 2.16 0.84 19.69
N LEU A 244 2.06 0.58 18.38
CA LEU A 244 2.72 1.39 17.34
C LEU A 244 2.04 2.72 17.07
N ALA A 245 0.71 2.75 17.19
CA ALA A 245 -0.04 3.98 17.06
C ALA A 245 0.35 4.93 18.19
N GLU A 246 0.34 6.23 17.92
CA GLU A 246 0.41 7.21 19.00
C GLU A 246 -0.72 6.93 19.97
N PHE A 247 -0.39 6.48 21.18
CA PHE A 247 -1.36 6.30 22.25
C PHE A 247 -1.71 7.65 22.90
N VAL A 248 -1.47 8.77 22.23
CA VAL A 248 -1.82 10.12 22.68
C VAL A 248 -2.93 10.64 21.79
N LYS A 249 -4.18 10.56 22.25
CA LYS A 249 -5.29 11.27 21.64
C LYS A 249 -5.37 12.68 22.23
N SER A 250 -5.10 13.70 21.43
CA SER A 250 -5.26 15.10 21.80
C SER A 250 -6.67 15.57 21.48
N ASN A 251 -7.36 16.17 22.46
CA ASN A 251 -8.37 17.19 22.18
C ASN A 251 -7.85 18.56 22.65
N VAL A 252 -8.55 19.65 22.30
CA VAL A 252 -8.13 21.03 22.59
C VAL A 252 -7.92 21.29 24.09
N GLU A 253 -8.50 20.45 24.97
CA GLU A 253 -8.51 20.66 26.42
C GLU A 253 -7.68 19.64 27.22
N ASN A 254 -7.31 18.46 26.68
CA ASN A 254 -6.52 17.43 27.37
C ASN A 254 -5.82 16.43 26.43
N LYS A 255 -4.70 15.87 26.90
CA LYS A 255 -4.04 14.69 26.31
C LYS A 255 -4.59 13.42 26.96
N LEU A 256 -5.10 12.50 26.15
CA LEU A 256 -5.58 11.18 26.59
C LEU A 256 -4.56 10.13 26.16
N TYR A 257 -3.93 9.46 27.12
CA TYR A 257 -2.90 8.47 26.82
C TYR A 257 -3.52 7.07 26.65
N THR A 258 -4.34 6.91 25.59
CA THR A 258 -5.11 5.71 25.33
C THR A 258 -5.07 5.30 23.85
N TYR A 259 -5.35 4.02 23.58
CA TYR A 259 -5.41 3.47 22.22
C TYR A 259 -6.49 2.38 22.10
N GLN A 260 -6.68 1.86 20.89
CA GLN A 260 -7.55 0.73 20.58
C GLN A 260 -6.76 -0.33 19.81
N LEU A 261 -7.12 -1.61 20.00
CA LEU A 261 -6.70 -2.73 19.16
C LEU A 261 -7.95 -3.37 18.55
N ASP A 262 -7.87 -3.81 17.30
CA ASP A 262 -8.99 -4.44 16.63
C ASP A 262 -9.35 -5.77 17.32
N GLY A 263 -10.63 -5.93 17.68
CA GLY A 263 -11.13 -7.13 18.35
C GLY A 263 -10.74 -7.30 19.82
N ALA A 264 -10.14 -6.28 20.46
CA ALA A 264 -9.79 -6.33 21.88
C ALA A 264 -10.40 -5.16 22.68
N ASP A 265 -10.62 -5.42 23.97
CA ASP A 265 -11.11 -4.46 24.96
C ASP A 265 -10.32 -4.56 26.28
N VAL A 266 -10.61 -3.66 27.21
CA VAL A 266 -9.96 -3.58 28.53
C VAL A 266 -10.04 -4.83 29.42
N ASN A 267 -10.93 -5.78 29.10
CA ASN A 267 -11.17 -6.99 29.88
C ASN A 267 -10.87 -8.28 29.10
N SER A 268 -10.41 -8.15 27.86
CA SER A 268 -10.04 -9.26 26.99
C SER A 268 -9.02 -10.17 27.70
N PRO A 269 -9.13 -11.51 27.58
CA PRO A 269 -8.19 -12.41 28.25
C PRO A 269 -6.77 -12.31 27.68
N THR A 270 -6.64 -11.81 26.45
CA THR A 270 -5.37 -11.65 25.75
C THR A 270 -5.40 -10.34 24.98
N LEU A 271 -4.30 -9.60 25.02
CA LEU A 271 -4.02 -8.50 24.10
C LEU A 271 -2.98 -8.95 23.08
N VAL A 272 -3.36 -8.98 21.81
CA VAL A 272 -2.41 -9.19 20.71
C VAL A 272 -2.15 -7.84 20.08
N PHE A 273 -0.91 -7.37 20.14
CA PHE A 273 -0.54 -6.08 19.56
C PHE A 273 -0.38 -6.18 18.04
N ASN A 274 -0.61 -5.06 17.35
CA ASN A 274 -0.38 -4.94 15.90
C ASN A 274 1.07 -5.28 15.53
N PHE A 275 1.26 -5.80 14.31
CA PHE A 275 2.58 -6.15 13.80
C PHE A 275 3.49 -4.93 13.65
N LEU A 276 4.74 -5.10 14.03
CA LEU A 276 5.81 -4.13 13.80
C LEU A 276 6.02 -3.92 12.29
N PRO A 277 6.26 -2.68 11.81
CA PRO A 277 6.49 -2.42 10.38
C PRO A 277 7.74 -3.13 9.85
N MET A 278 8.69 -3.40 10.75
CA MET A 278 9.85 -4.25 10.52
C MET A 278 10.03 -5.16 11.74
N PRO A 279 10.45 -6.43 11.56
CA PRO A 279 10.70 -7.32 12.68
C PRO A 279 11.74 -6.74 13.64
N LEU A 280 11.45 -6.77 14.94
CA LEU A 280 12.39 -6.32 15.96
C LEU A 280 13.44 -7.40 16.17
N VAL A 281 14.71 -7.04 15.98
CA VAL A 281 15.84 -7.92 16.31
C VAL A 281 16.10 -7.84 17.80
N ILE A 282 15.85 -8.93 18.51
CA ILE A 282 16.06 -9.04 19.95
C ILE A 282 17.25 -9.95 20.28
N SER A 283 17.92 -9.64 21.38
CA SER A 283 19.10 -10.36 21.88
C SER A 283 18.85 -10.89 23.29
N VAL A 284 19.52 -12.00 23.63
CA VAL A 284 19.45 -12.57 24.98
C VAL A 284 19.91 -11.54 26.02
N GLY A 285 19.15 -11.39 27.09
CA GLY A 285 19.40 -10.45 28.18
C GLY A 285 18.88 -9.03 27.91
N GLN A 286 18.25 -8.76 26.77
CA GLN A 286 17.53 -7.49 26.58
C GLN A 286 16.31 -7.44 27.51
N GLN A 287 16.22 -6.36 28.30
CA GLN A 287 15.12 -6.14 29.22
C GLN A 287 14.06 -5.20 28.63
N PHE A 288 12.82 -5.65 28.64
CA PHE A 288 11.63 -4.88 28.25
C PHE A 288 10.81 -4.57 29.50
N GLN A 289 9.96 -3.54 29.39
CA GLN A 289 9.07 -3.14 30.46
C GLN A 289 7.61 -3.14 29.99
N ILE A 290 6.69 -3.43 30.91
CA ILE A 290 5.25 -3.26 30.72
C ILE A 290 4.76 -2.16 31.66
N TRP A 291 4.08 -1.19 31.08
CA TRP A 291 3.66 0.03 31.74
C TRP A 291 2.16 0.23 31.63
N TYR A 292 1.59 0.93 32.60
CA TYR A 292 0.35 1.66 32.43
C TYR A 292 0.66 3.04 31.85
N ALA A 293 -0.05 3.45 30.79
CA ALA A 293 0.31 4.62 29.99
C ALA A 293 0.34 5.93 30.79
N HIS A 294 -0.55 6.10 31.77
CA HIS A 294 -0.55 7.27 32.66
C HIS A 294 0.67 7.31 33.58
N ASP A 295 1.13 6.16 34.06
CA ASP A 295 2.32 6.04 34.90
C ASP A 295 3.58 6.35 34.08
N LEU A 296 3.70 5.74 32.89
CA LEU A 296 4.83 5.96 31.98
C LEU A 296 5.06 7.44 31.62
N VAL A 297 3.99 8.22 31.51
CA VAL A 297 4.06 9.63 31.10
C VAL A 297 3.92 10.62 32.25
N GLY A 298 3.84 10.14 33.51
CA GLY A 298 3.72 11.00 34.69
C GLY A 298 2.39 11.76 34.77
N SER A 299 1.29 11.23 34.21
CA SER A 299 0.03 11.96 34.05
C SER A 299 -1.10 11.39 34.91
N THR A 300 -1.66 12.22 35.78
CA THR A 300 -2.89 11.94 36.54
C THR A 300 -2.85 10.60 37.32
N GLU A 301 -1.85 10.43 38.19
CA GLU A 301 -1.62 9.19 38.94
C GLU A 301 -2.31 9.13 40.31
N TYR A 302 -2.74 10.27 40.86
CA TYR A 302 -3.11 10.38 42.28
C TYR A 302 -4.29 9.49 42.72
N ASN A 303 -5.22 9.19 41.81
CA ASN A 303 -6.38 8.34 42.06
C ASN A 303 -6.39 7.06 41.21
N ASN A 304 -5.28 6.75 40.54
CA ASN A 304 -5.08 5.45 39.93
C ASN A 304 -4.81 4.41 41.02
N ASP A 305 -5.19 3.16 40.77
CA ASP A 305 -4.91 2.09 41.71
C ASP A 305 -4.91 0.70 41.06
N GLY A 306 -4.43 -0.27 41.81
CA GLY A 306 -4.37 -1.68 41.41
C GLY A 306 -3.08 -2.05 40.68
N GLU A 307 -2.92 -3.36 40.53
CA GLU A 307 -1.80 -4.03 39.89
C GLU A 307 -2.38 -5.17 39.05
N THR A 308 -1.89 -5.34 37.83
CA THR A 308 -2.30 -6.41 36.92
C THR A 308 -1.07 -7.17 36.43
N CYS A 309 -1.21 -8.48 36.27
CA CYS A 309 -0.12 -9.37 35.89
C CYS A 309 -0.45 -10.11 34.60
N ALA A 310 0.59 -10.34 33.79
CA ALA A 310 0.44 -11.02 32.51
C ALA A 310 1.63 -11.92 32.16
N ASP A 311 1.34 -12.98 31.42
CA ASP A 311 2.36 -13.70 30.66
C ASP A 311 2.60 -13.01 29.32
N VAL A 312 3.87 -12.96 28.93
CA VAL A 312 4.33 -12.30 27.71
C VAL A 312 4.74 -13.34 26.70
N TYR A 313 4.19 -13.24 25.50
CA TYR A 313 4.59 -14.07 24.36
C TYR A 313 5.08 -13.18 23.23
N ALA A 314 6.12 -13.62 22.53
CA ALA A 314 6.60 -13.00 21.31
C ALA A 314 6.30 -13.91 20.11
N LEU A 315 5.94 -13.32 18.97
CA LEU A 315 5.70 -14.03 17.72
C LEU A 315 6.98 -14.08 16.89
N TYR A 316 7.57 -15.26 16.76
CA TYR A 316 8.76 -15.50 15.93
C TYR A 316 8.36 -15.91 14.51
N PRO A 317 9.26 -15.84 13.51
CA PRO A 317 9.07 -16.51 12.23
C PRO A 317 8.79 -18.00 12.38
N LEU A 318 8.11 -18.58 11.39
CA LEU A 318 8.14 -20.03 11.22
C LEU A 318 9.54 -20.47 10.80
N ASN A 319 9.95 -21.63 11.29
CA ASN A 319 11.17 -22.30 10.86
C ASN A 319 10.96 -23.05 9.56
#